data_AF-X0L0U1-F1
#
_entry.id   AF-X0L0U1-F1
#
_cell.length_a   1.000
_cell.length_b   1.000
_cell.length_c   1.000
_cell.angle_alpha   90.00
_cell.angle_beta   90.00
_cell.angle_gamma   90.00
#
_symmetry.space_group_name_H-M   'P 1'
#
loop_
_entity.id
_entity.type
_entity.pdbx_description
1 polymer ?
#
loop_
_entity_poly.entity_id
_entity_poly.type
_entity_poly.pdbx_seq_one_letter_code
_entity_poly.pdbx_strand_id
1 'polypeptide(L)'
;MAAFGEKRFPRDEGFAGFDSETRVGSTGSLSSFECSYLLKYIEKRDDARPGSNPWSIRHALIYQKVSHEESELSHILIRLPLAVKKLLGSSVLNRSGESSSFIEDWTNLHITCLSSVDHNLHQFINYLDEEVDKLFKRVIMAGVEPDKLNEFDTLSSTTSDFKSLQYLSDQLRRVINVIQLNILTLECFQKQIRDLETLPFQTASQLRDTVSMRNGEFNKTSTAMTSRNTSAIVHLSDKSSREARVVKTLTVLAMVFVPAAFTADFIQMGFVTITQESPMKWSADPDLKIYAILAIPLITITMLIYMLVEFVQRVREKEEKANGQFVV
;
A
#
# COMPACT_ATOMS: atom_id res chain seq x y z
N MET A 1 7.50 -0.46 26.50
CA MET A 1 6.90 -1.22 25.39
C MET A 1 5.82 -0.41 24.69
N ALA A 2 6.24 0.52 23.84
CA ALA A 2 5.34 1.29 22.98
C ALA A 2 5.02 0.55 21.66
N ALA A 3 5.77 -0.53 21.35
CA ALA A 3 5.64 -1.32 20.13
C ALA A 3 4.23 -1.88 19.84
N PHE A 4 3.45 -2.17 20.88
CA PHE A 4 2.23 -2.98 20.76
C PHE A 4 0.92 -2.22 20.86
N GLY A 5 0.95 -0.90 20.70
CA GLY A 5 -0.25 -0.16 20.32
C GLY A 5 -0.63 1.01 21.20
N GLU A 6 0.30 1.88 21.56
CA GLU A 6 -0.13 3.24 21.93
C GLU A 6 -0.54 3.99 20.64
N LYS A 7 -1.79 3.79 20.22
CA LYS A 7 -2.42 4.56 19.15
C LYS A 7 -2.85 5.92 19.71
N ARG A 8 -2.01 6.94 19.57
CA ARG A 8 -2.37 8.33 19.89
C ARG A 8 -3.12 8.99 18.73
N PHE A 9 -2.94 8.53 17.49
CA PHE A 9 -3.59 9.09 16.30
C PHE A 9 -4.01 8.04 15.25
N PRO A 10 -5.02 8.33 14.40
CA PRO A 10 -5.40 7.48 13.26
C PRO A 10 -4.27 7.24 12.24
N ARG A 11 -3.23 8.09 12.22
CA ARG A 11 -2.03 7.92 11.38
C ARG A 11 -1.04 6.88 11.93
N ASP A 12 -1.26 6.35 13.13
CA ASP A 12 -0.39 5.34 13.74
C ASP A 12 -0.51 3.95 13.09
N GLU A 13 -1.38 3.78 12.08
CA GLU A 13 -1.26 2.65 11.14
C GLU A 13 0.11 2.62 10.45
N GLY A 14 0.82 3.77 10.39
CA GLY A 14 2.18 3.95 9.87
C GLY A 14 3.29 3.97 10.92
N PHE A 15 3.01 3.63 12.19
CA PHE A 15 4.09 3.50 13.17
C PHE A 15 4.81 2.16 12.94
N ALA A 16 6.10 2.20 12.58
CA ALA A 16 6.94 1.01 12.61
C ALA A 16 7.06 0.61 14.07
N GLY A 17 6.26 -0.38 14.51
CA GLY A 17 6.13 -0.77 15.90
C GLY A 17 7.35 -1.48 16.48
N PHE A 18 8.56 -1.12 16.05
CA PHE A 18 9.81 -1.66 16.57
C PHE A 18 10.18 -0.95 17.88
N ASP A 19 10.36 -1.72 18.94
CA ASP A 19 10.84 -1.27 20.25
C ASP A 19 11.83 -2.31 20.76
N SER A 20 12.96 -1.85 21.29
CA SER A 20 14.01 -2.72 21.81
C SER A 20 14.64 -2.13 23.05
N GLU A 21 14.89 -2.98 24.04
CA GLU A 21 15.52 -2.61 25.30
C GLU A 21 16.75 -3.48 25.52
N THR A 22 17.89 -2.85 25.75
CA THR A 22 19.15 -3.54 26.08
C THR A 22 19.51 -3.17 27.50
N ARG A 23 19.62 -4.16 28.39
CA ARG A 23 20.11 -3.98 29.76
C ARG A 23 21.55 -4.45 29.87
N VAL A 24 22.36 -3.63 30.53
CA VAL A 24 23.76 -3.90 30.80
C VAL A 24 23.90 -4.11 32.31
N GLY A 25 24.55 -5.21 32.71
CA GLY A 25 24.81 -5.54 34.11
C GLY A 25 25.83 -4.60 34.75
N SER A 26 26.01 -4.73 36.06
CA SER A 26 26.93 -3.91 36.87
C SER A 26 28.40 -4.01 36.44
N THR A 27 28.77 -5.09 35.76
CA THR A 27 30.10 -5.37 35.20
C THR A 27 30.32 -4.78 33.80
N GLY A 28 29.33 -4.11 33.22
CA GLY A 28 29.39 -3.61 31.84
C GLY A 28 29.11 -4.67 30.77
N SER A 29 28.78 -5.92 31.16
CA SER A 29 28.36 -6.99 30.24
C SER A 29 26.86 -6.94 29.94
N LEU A 30 26.46 -7.40 28.76
CA LEU A 30 25.05 -7.54 28.39
C LEU A 30 24.32 -8.46 29.37
N SER A 31 23.28 -7.97 30.08
CA SER A 31 22.48 -8.78 31.01
C SER A 31 21.22 -9.31 30.35
N SER A 32 20.51 -8.48 29.59
CA SER A 32 19.36 -8.91 28.80
C SER A 32 19.14 -8.05 27.57
N PHE A 33 18.56 -8.67 26.54
CA PHE A 33 18.14 -8.01 25.31
C PHE A 33 16.69 -8.35 25.03
N GLU A 34 15.86 -7.32 24.83
CA GLU A 34 14.45 -7.45 24.51
C GLU A 34 14.18 -6.74 23.18
N CYS A 35 13.45 -7.38 22.26
CA CYS A 35 13.00 -6.77 21.03
C CYS A 35 11.55 -7.12 20.74
N SER A 36 10.83 -6.15 20.20
CA SER A 36 9.43 -6.26 19.83
C SER A 36 9.17 -5.54 18.53
N TYR A 37 8.40 -6.16 17.63
CA TYR A 37 7.94 -5.49 16.42
C TYR A 37 6.65 -6.08 15.86
N LEU A 38 6.07 -5.30 14.95
CA LEU A 38 4.81 -5.60 14.30
C LEU A 38 5.09 -5.87 12.82
N LEU A 39 5.09 -7.15 12.46
CA LEU A 39 5.37 -7.59 11.09
C LEU A 39 4.10 -7.56 10.24
N LYS A 40 4.14 -6.83 9.13
CA LYS A 40 3.03 -6.79 8.18
C LYS A 40 3.25 -7.82 7.09
N TYR A 41 2.26 -8.67 6.82
CA TYR A 41 2.37 -9.69 5.78
C TYR A 41 1.06 -9.86 5.03
N ILE A 42 1.14 -10.34 3.80
CA ILE A 42 -0.02 -10.61 2.97
C ILE A 42 -0.29 -12.11 2.99
N GLU A 43 -1.55 -12.50 3.11
CA GLU A 43 -1.96 -13.89 3.08
C GLU A 43 -3.29 -14.05 2.36
N LYS A 44 -3.39 -15.14 1.59
CA LYS A 44 -4.61 -15.49 0.89
C LYS A 44 -5.66 -15.96 1.91
N ARG A 45 -6.90 -15.58 1.65
CA ARG A 45 -8.07 -15.98 2.40
C ARG A 45 -8.63 -17.26 1.79
N ASP A 46 -8.79 -18.28 2.63
CA ASP A 46 -9.39 -19.56 2.22
C ASP A 46 -10.91 -19.44 2.01
N ASP A 47 -11.55 -18.42 2.61
CA ASP A 47 -12.99 -18.16 2.60
C ASP A 47 -13.44 -17.12 1.55
N ALA A 48 -12.56 -16.76 0.61
CA ALA A 48 -12.84 -15.70 -0.35
C ALA A 48 -13.97 -16.09 -1.31
N ARG A 49 -14.99 -15.23 -1.43
CA ARG A 49 -16.07 -15.43 -2.40
C ARG A 49 -15.53 -15.27 -3.83
N PRO A 50 -16.04 -16.05 -4.81
CA PRO A 50 -15.72 -15.84 -6.22
C PRO A 50 -16.03 -14.39 -6.62
N GLY A 51 -15.06 -13.71 -7.25
CA GLY A 51 -15.16 -12.31 -7.65
C GLY A 51 -14.86 -11.27 -6.54
N SER A 52 -14.49 -11.70 -5.33
CA SER A 52 -13.99 -10.81 -4.27
C SER A 52 -12.46 -10.90 -4.15
N ASN A 53 -11.83 -9.86 -3.60
CA ASN A 53 -10.39 -9.85 -3.36
C ASN A 53 -10.00 -10.99 -2.40
N PRO A 54 -9.21 -12.00 -2.86
CA PRO A 54 -8.86 -13.15 -2.05
C PRO A 54 -7.68 -12.88 -1.11
N TRP A 55 -7.10 -11.68 -1.13
CA TRP A 55 -5.93 -11.34 -0.35
C TRP A 55 -6.28 -10.47 0.85
N SER A 56 -5.55 -10.68 1.94
CA SER A 56 -5.69 -9.88 3.16
C SER A 56 -4.32 -9.43 3.66
N ILE A 57 -4.23 -8.15 4.03
CA ILE A 57 -3.07 -7.62 4.76
C ILE A 57 -3.28 -7.97 6.25
N ARG A 58 -2.34 -8.72 6.80
CA ARG A 58 -2.33 -9.21 8.17
C ARG A 58 -1.12 -8.66 8.93
N HIS A 59 -1.18 -8.82 10.24
CA HIS A 59 -0.16 -8.34 11.16
C HIS A 59 0.21 -9.45 12.14
N ALA A 60 1.50 -9.70 12.33
CA ALA A 60 2.03 -10.58 13.36
C ALA A 60 2.72 -9.75 14.45
N LEU A 61 2.51 -10.14 15.70
CA LEU A 61 3.21 -9.59 16.85
C LEU A 61 4.38 -10.51 17.19
N ILE A 62 5.58 -9.96 17.22
CA ILE A 62 6.79 -10.70 17.55
C ILE A 62 7.46 -10.00 18.70
N TYR A 63 7.63 -10.71 19.81
CA TYR A 63 8.45 -10.32 20.93
C TYR A 63 9.45 -11.42 21.24
N GLN A 64 10.66 -11.02 21.56
CA GLN A 64 11.71 -11.89 22.02
C GLN A 64 12.50 -11.22 23.12
N LYS A 65 12.78 -11.98 24.18
CA LYS A 65 13.65 -11.61 25.27
C LYS A 65 14.71 -12.68 25.46
N VAL A 66 15.97 -12.24 25.46
CA VAL A 66 17.15 -13.05 25.73
C VAL A 66 17.70 -12.58 27.08
N SER A 67 17.60 -13.40 28.12
CA SER A 67 18.15 -13.13 29.45
C SER A 67 19.41 -13.96 29.65
N HIS A 68 20.56 -13.30 29.82
CA HIS A 68 21.83 -13.99 30.10
C HIS A 68 21.95 -14.36 31.58
N GLU A 69 21.41 -13.54 32.48
CA GLU A 69 21.43 -13.82 33.93
C GLU A 69 20.61 -15.06 34.31
N GLU A 70 19.48 -15.27 33.64
CA GLU A 70 18.57 -16.39 33.91
C GLU A 70 18.79 -17.57 32.93
N SER A 71 19.62 -17.39 31.89
CA SER A 71 19.78 -18.34 30.78
C SER A 71 18.45 -18.73 30.11
N GLU A 72 17.51 -17.78 30.07
CA GLU A 72 16.16 -17.99 29.53
C GLU A 72 15.94 -17.20 28.24
N LEU A 73 15.35 -17.89 27.26
CA LEU A 73 14.87 -17.31 26.01
C LEU A 73 13.34 -17.33 26.01
N SER A 74 12.73 -16.15 26.02
CA SER A 74 11.28 -15.98 26.04
C SER A 74 10.79 -15.40 24.72
N HIS A 75 9.75 -15.99 24.13
CA HIS A 75 9.12 -15.49 22.91
C HIS A 75 7.61 -15.33 23.09
N ILE A 76 7.05 -14.22 22.62
CA ILE A 76 5.60 -14.05 22.48
C ILE A 76 5.31 -13.82 21.00
N LEU A 77 4.56 -14.75 20.41
CA LEU A 77 4.29 -14.80 18.98
C LEU A 77 2.79 -14.83 18.74
N ILE A 78 2.24 -13.77 18.15
CA ILE A 78 0.80 -13.65 17.89
C ILE A 78 0.57 -13.56 16.39
N ARG A 79 -0.34 -14.40 15.88
CA ARG A 79 -0.77 -14.40 14.46
C ARG A 79 0.39 -14.50 13.45
N LEU A 80 1.36 -15.37 13.71
CA LEU A 80 2.43 -15.68 12.75
C LEU A 80 1.91 -16.16 11.38
N PRO A 81 2.64 -15.87 10.29
CA PRO A 81 2.36 -16.44 8.97
C PRO A 81 2.36 -17.97 9.01
N LEU A 82 1.49 -18.62 8.22
CA LEU A 82 1.36 -20.08 8.22
C LEU A 82 2.67 -20.78 7.82
N ALA A 83 3.43 -20.21 6.88
CA ALA A 83 4.74 -20.71 6.47
C ALA A 83 5.72 -20.76 7.66
N VAL A 84 5.76 -19.69 8.45
CA VAL A 84 6.61 -19.61 9.65
C VAL A 84 6.15 -20.59 10.72
N LYS A 85 4.84 -20.73 10.94
CA LYS A 85 4.30 -21.71 11.89
C LYS A 85 4.66 -23.15 11.52
N LYS A 86 4.60 -23.50 10.22
CA LYS A 86 4.97 -24.82 9.72
C LYS A 86 6.46 -25.09 9.93
N LEU A 87 7.31 -24.12 9.56
CA LEU A 87 8.76 -24.22 9.73
C LEU A 87 9.14 -24.34 11.22
N LEU A 88 8.54 -23.51 12.08
CA LEU A 88 8.73 -23.56 13.52
C LEU A 88 8.26 -24.89 14.10
N GLY A 89 7.10 -25.38 13.67
CA GLY A 89 6.56 -26.67 14.05
C GLY A 89 7.51 -27.82 13.71
N SER A 90 8.03 -27.87 12.48
CA SER A 90 9.01 -28.89 12.08
C SER A 90 10.32 -28.82 12.87
N SER A 91 10.81 -27.61 13.18
CA SER A 91 12.03 -27.43 13.97
C SER A 91 11.84 -27.82 15.45
N VAL A 92 10.65 -27.57 16.01
CA VAL A 92 10.31 -27.93 17.39
C VAL A 92 9.98 -29.42 17.53
N LEU A 93 9.45 -30.07 16.50
CA LEU A 93 9.07 -31.49 16.49
C LEU A 93 10.25 -32.45 16.23
N ASN A 94 11.30 -32.03 15.50
CA ASN A 94 12.52 -32.84 15.26
C ASN A 94 13.45 -32.97 16.48
N ARG A 95 12.88 -32.83 17.67
CA ARG A 95 13.54 -32.73 18.98
C ARG A 95 13.89 -34.12 19.54
N SER A 96 14.80 -34.84 18.88
CA SER A 96 15.27 -36.16 19.32
C SER A 96 16.80 -36.28 19.48
N GLY A 97 17.50 -35.24 19.94
CA GLY A 97 18.84 -35.46 20.53
C GLY A 97 19.85 -34.31 20.47
N GLU A 98 19.72 -33.35 19.55
CA GLU A 98 20.65 -32.22 19.43
C GLU A 98 19.88 -30.90 19.57
N SER A 99 20.48 -29.94 20.29
CA SER A 99 19.91 -28.61 20.47
C SER A 99 19.67 -27.99 19.09
N SER A 100 18.41 -27.72 18.77
CA SER A 100 18.07 -27.10 17.49
C SER A 100 18.69 -25.69 17.47
N SER A 101 19.59 -25.43 16.51
CA SER A 101 20.22 -24.12 16.26
C SER A 101 19.22 -22.95 16.15
N PHE A 102 17.94 -23.26 15.93
CA PHE A 102 16.84 -22.31 15.91
C PHE A 102 16.57 -21.62 17.27
N ILE A 103 16.87 -22.29 18.39
CA ILE A 103 16.65 -21.78 19.76
C ILE A 103 17.92 -21.15 20.34
N GLU A 104 19.10 -21.61 19.93
CA GLU A 104 20.37 -21.01 20.37
C GLU A 104 20.65 -19.66 19.67
N ASP A 105 20.17 -19.48 18.43
CA ASP A 105 20.36 -18.27 17.66
C ASP A 105 19.18 -17.31 17.77
N TRP A 106 19.35 -16.22 18.52
CA TRP A 106 18.32 -15.22 18.71
C TRP A 106 17.86 -14.51 17.41
N THR A 107 18.66 -14.55 16.34
CA THR A 107 18.35 -13.90 15.05
C THR A 107 17.55 -14.78 14.08
N ASN A 108 17.58 -16.10 14.23
CA ASN A 108 17.01 -17.05 13.25
C ASN A 108 15.48 -16.91 13.12
N LEU A 109 14.79 -16.70 14.25
CA LEU A 109 13.35 -16.43 14.27
C LEU A 109 13.02 -15.20 13.42
N HIS A 110 13.76 -14.12 13.59
CA HIS A 110 13.52 -12.85 12.91
C HIS A 110 13.78 -12.95 11.41
N ILE A 111 14.90 -13.56 11.01
CA ILE A 111 15.23 -13.82 9.60
C ILE A 111 14.14 -14.65 8.93
N THR A 112 13.66 -15.69 9.61
CA THR A 112 12.58 -16.55 9.12
C THR A 112 11.27 -15.76 8.95
N CYS A 113 10.89 -14.97 9.95
CA CYS A 113 9.67 -14.17 9.89
C CYS A 113 9.72 -13.16 8.74
N LEU A 114 10.82 -12.42 8.62
CA LEU A 114 11.00 -11.40 7.59
C LEU A 114 11.06 -12.01 6.18
N SER A 115 11.76 -13.14 6.01
CA SER A 115 11.87 -13.82 4.71
C SER A 115 10.55 -14.41 4.22
N SER A 116 9.63 -14.75 5.13
CA SER A 116 8.31 -15.29 4.76
C SER A 116 7.38 -14.26 4.08
N VAL A 117 7.65 -12.97 4.21
CA VAL A 117 6.77 -11.90 3.69
C VAL A 117 6.82 -11.81 2.17
N ASP A 118 7.97 -12.10 1.57
CA ASP A 118 8.27 -11.86 0.15
C ASP A 118 7.37 -12.70 -0.79
N HIS A 119 7.14 -13.96 -0.42
CA HIS A 119 6.47 -14.93 -1.30
C HIS A 119 5.03 -14.53 -1.65
N ASN A 120 4.22 -14.15 -0.66
CA ASN A 120 2.83 -13.77 -0.88
C ASN A 120 2.70 -12.34 -1.42
N LEU A 121 3.67 -11.48 -1.13
CA LEU A 121 3.71 -10.12 -1.64
C LEU A 121 3.76 -10.11 -3.17
N HIS A 122 4.67 -10.90 -3.75
CA HIS A 122 4.79 -11.00 -5.21
C HIS A 122 3.50 -11.49 -5.88
N GLN A 123 2.86 -12.52 -5.32
CA GLN A 123 1.60 -13.03 -5.86
C GLN A 123 0.47 -12.00 -5.77
N PHE A 124 0.43 -11.22 -4.70
CA PHE A 124 -0.56 -10.16 -4.56
C PHE A 124 -0.33 -9.00 -5.52
N ILE A 125 0.93 -8.62 -5.76
CA ILE A 125 1.28 -7.60 -6.76
C ILE A 125 0.82 -8.03 -8.15
N ASN A 126 1.07 -9.30 -8.54
CA ASN A 126 0.60 -9.82 -9.82
C ASN A 126 -0.92 -9.84 -9.92
N TYR A 127 -1.63 -10.18 -8.84
CA TYR A 127 -3.09 -10.10 -8.80
C TYR A 127 -3.59 -8.66 -9.00
N LEU A 128 -3.02 -7.69 -8.29
CA LEU A 128 -3.37 -6.28 -8.49
C LEU A 128 -3.04 -5.83 -9.92
N ASP A 129 -1.93 -6.33 -10.48
CA ASP A 129 -1.52 -5.99 -11.83
C ASP A 129 -2.57 -6.41 -12.86
N GLU A 130 -3.05 -7.65 -12.73
CA GLU A 130 -4.08 -8.25 -13.58
C GLU A 130 -5.44 -7.54 -13.44
N GLU A 131 -5.86 -7.21 -12.21
CA GLU A 131 -7.13 -6.52 -11.98
C GLU A 131 -7.14 -5.11 -12.58
N VAL A 132 -6.01 -4.40 -12.50
CA VAL A 132 -5.88 -3.09 -13.15
C VAL A 132 -5.89 -3.23 -14.67
N ASP A 133 -5.23 -4.23 -15.25
CA ASP A 133 -5.23 -4.44 -16.70
C ASP A 133 -6.64 -4.78 -17.23
N LYS A 134 -7.40 -5.59 -16.49
CA LYS A 134 -8.81 -5.90 -16.79
C LYS A 134 -9.67 -4.64 -16.79
N LEU A 135 -9.56 -3.80 -15.75
CA LEU A 135 -10.31 -2.55 -15.69
C LEU A 135 -9.89 -1.58 -16.80
N PHE A 136 -8.59 -1.47 -17.08
CA PHE A 136 -8.07 -0.59 -18.12
C PHE A 136 -8.58 -0.99 -19.51
N LYS A 137 -8.54 -2.28 -19.87
CA LYS A 137 -9.10 -2.79 -21.12
C LYS A 137 -10.60 -2.51 -21.23
N ARG A 138 -11.34 -2.67 -20.14
CA ARG A 138 -12.78 -2.37 -20.11
C ARG A 138 -13.07 -0.89 -20.39
N VAL A 139 -12.35 0.01 -19.71
CA VAL A 139 -12.53 1.47 -19.86
C VAL A 139 -12.13 1.96 -21.27
N ILE A 140 -11.07 1.40 -21.85
CA ILE A 140 -10.63 1.77 -23.21
C ILE A 140 -11.55 1.21 -24.29
N MET A 141 -11.95 -0.06 -24.20
CA MET A 141 -12.82 -0.67 -25.21
C MET A 141 -14.18 0.02 -25.28
N ALA A 142 -14.69 0.50 -24.14
CA ALA A 142 -15.90 1.32 -24.09
C ALA A 142 -15.77 2.67 -24.84
N GLY A 143 -14.55 3.17 -25.05
CA GLY A 143 -14.29 4.44 -25.74
C GLY A 143 -14.04 4.33 -27.24
N VAL A 144 -13.91 3.13 -27.81
CA VAL A 144 -13.44 2.92 -29.21
C VAL A 144 -14.52 2.42 -30.16
N GLU A 145 -15.65 1.89 -29.69
CA GLU A 145 -16.76 1.42 -30.56
C GLU A 145 -17.90 2.46 -30.66
N PRO A 146 -17.95 3.30 -31.71
CA PRO A 146 -19.01 4.29 -31.90
C PRO A 146 -20.40 3.66 -32.16
N ASP A 147 -20.46 2.41 -32.65
CA ASP A 147 -21.72 1.74 -32.99
C ASP A 147 -22.45 1.16 -31.77
N LYS A 148 -21.82 1.18 -30.58
CA LYS A 148 -22.44 0.84 -29.28
C LYS A 148 -22.56 2.04 -28.35
N LEU A 149 -22.51 3.27 -28.88
CA LEU A 149 -22.75 4.49 -28.09
C LEU A 149 -24.15 4.55 -27.45
N ASN A 150 -25.11 3.76 -27.96
CA ASN A 150 -26.42 3.56 -27.33
C ASN A 150 -26.36 2.67 -26.07
N GLU A 151 -25.21 2.08 -25.75
CA GLU A 151 -24.93 1.29 -24.55
C GLU A 151 -24.03 2.05 -23.55
N PHE A 152 -23.99 3.39 -23.60
CA PHE A 152 -23.74 4.21 -22.39
C PHE A 152 -24.91 4.10 -21.39
N ASP A 153 -25.58 2.95 -21.37
CA ASP A 153 -26.74 2.63 -20.56
C ASP A 153 -26.29 2.24 -19.16
N THR A 154 -25.69 3.23 -18.51
CA THR A 154 -26.20 3.85 -17.30
C THR A 154 -25.01 4.55 -16.68
N LEU A 155 -25.17 5.80 -16.25
CA LEU A 155 -24.26 6.50 -15.33
C LEU A 155 -23.76 5.60 -14.17
N SER A 156 -24.52 4.55 -13.83
CA SER A 156 -24.18 3.49 -12.87
C SER A 156 -22.95 2.64 -13.24
N SER A 157 -22.75 2.27 -14.51
CA SER A 157 -21.64 1.40 -14.94
C SER A 157 -20.30 2.13 -14.89
N THR A 158 -20.24 3.35 -15.44
CA THR A 158 -19.08 4.25 -15.35
C THR A 158 -18.75 4.60 -13.90
N THR A 159 -19.77 4.84 -13.06
CA THR A 159 -19.58 5.09 -11.63
C THR A 159 -19.02 3.85 -10.90
N SER A 160 -19.46 2.65 -11.28
CA SER A 160 -18.96 1.39 -10.73
C SER A 160 -17.50 1.12 -11.11
N ASP A 161 -17.13 1.39 -12.37
CA ASP A 161 -15.75 1.26 -12.84
C ASP A 161 -14.84 2.29 -12.15
N PHE A 162 -15.32 3.52 -11.92
CA PHE A 162 -14.60 4.53 -11.13
C PHE A 162 -14.39 4.10 -9.68
N LYS A 163 -15.43 3.55 -9.02
CA LYS A 163 -15.32 2.98 -7.67
C LYS A 163 -14.30 1.84 -7.61
N SER A 164 -14.26 1.01 -8.65
CA SER A 164 -13.34 -0.13 -8.75
C SER A 164 -11.90 0.35 -8.94
N LEU A 165 -11.66 1.37 -9.76
CA LEU A 165 -10.34 1.96 -9.96
C LEU A 165 -9.86 2.67 -8.68
N GLN A 166 -10.73 3.44 -8.02
CA GLN A 166 -10.42 4.06 -6.73
C GLN A 166 -10.05 3.00 -5.68
N TYR A 167 -10.82 1.90 -5.62
CA TYR A 167 -10.53 0.78 -4.74
C TYR A 167 -9.14 0.17 -5.01
N LEU A 168 -8.79 -0.08 -6.29
CA LEU A 168 -7.47 -0.62 -6.64
C LEU A 168 -6.35 0.36 -6.29
N SER A 169 -6.54 1.66 -6.53
CA SER A 169 -5.57 2.70 -6.16
C SER A 169 -5.32 2.72 -4.65
N ASP A 170 -6.38 2.61 -3.85
CA ASP A 170 -6.29 2.51 -2.40
C ASP A 170 -5.59 1.22 -1.95
N GLN A 171 -5.80 0.09 -2.64
CA GLN A 171 -5.06 -1.15 -2.37
C GLN A 171 -3.57 -1.01 -2.68
N LEU A 172 -3.20 -0.43 -3.82
CA LEU A 172 -1.80 -0.19 -4.19
C LEU A 172 -1.09 0.69 -3.16
N ARG A 173 -1.73 1.77 -2.71
CA ARG A 173 -1.20 2.65 -1.65
C ARG A 173 -1.00 1.90 -0.34
N ARG A 174 -1.95 1.05 0.05
CA ARG A 174 -1.83 0.21 1.26
C ARG A 174 -0.64 -0.75 1.16
N VAL A 175 -0.42 -1.37 0.00
CA VAL A 175 0.74 -2.27 -0.22
C VAL A 175 2.05 -1.51 -0.11
N ILE A 176 2.16 -0.35 -0.78
CA ILE A 176 3.36 0.50 -0.69
C ILE A 176 3.65 0.85 0.77
N ASN A 177 2.63 1.29 1.53
CA ASN A 177 2.78 1.61 2.95
C ASN A 177 3.22 0.38 3.78
N VAL A 178 2.66 -0.80 3.51
CA VAL A 178 3.05 -2.06 4.18
C VAL A 178 4.52 -2.39 3.93
N ILE A 179 4.98 -2.29 2.68
CA ILE A 179 6.38 -2.56 2.33
C ILE A 179 7.30 -1.54 3.01
N GLN A 180 6.96 -0.25 2.97
CA GLN A 180 7.73 0.82 3.63
C GLN A 180 7.89 0.56 5.13
N LEU A 181 6.84 0.13 5.82
CA LEU A 181 6.89 -0.17 7.25
C LEU A 181 7.74 -1.39 7.58
N ASN A 182 7.73 -2.41 6.72
CA ASN A 182 8.60 -3.56 6.85
C ASN A 182 10.08 -3.19 6.60
N ILE A 183 10.37 -2.32 5.64
CA ILE A 183 11.73 -1.77 5.42
C ILE A 183 12.20 -1.01 6.65
N LEU A 184 11.38 -0.10 7.19
CA LEU A 184 11.72 0.64 8.42
C LEU A 184 11.99 -0.31 9.60
N THR A 185 11.18 -1.37 9.75
CA THR A 185 11.39 -2.39 10.79
C THR A 185 12.73 -3.11 10.60
N LEU A 186 13.09 -3.45 9.36
CA LEU A 186 14.39 -4.05 9.04
C LEU A 186 15.54 -3.10 9.39
N GLU A 187 15.46 -1.83 9.01
CA GLU A 187 16.48 -0.82 9.29
C GLU A 187 16.69 -0.61 10.79
N CYS A 188 15.60 -0.52 11.56
CA CYS A 188 15.64 -0.43 13.02
C CYS A 188 16.28 -1.69 13.63
N PHE A 189 15.90 -2.89 13.16
CA PHE A 189 16.49 -4.14 13.62
C PHE A 189 17.99 -4.21 13.31
N GLN A 190 18.40 -3.83 12.10
CA GLN A 190 19.82 -3.77 11.70
C GLN A 190 20.62 -2.80 12.57
N LYS A 191 20.04 -1.63 12.86
CA LYS A 191 20.67 -0.67 13.77
C LYS A 191 20.89 -1.28 15.14
N GLN A 192 19.88 -1.96 15.69
CA GLN A 192 19.99 -2.59 16.99
C GLN A 192 21.05 -3.70 17.03
N ILE A 193 21.16 -4.53 15.98
CA ILE A 193 22.25 -5.54 15.90
C ILE A 193 23.62 -4.85 15.93
N ARG A 194 23.80 -3.77 15.16
CA ARG A 194 25.06 -3.02 15.14
C ARG A 194 25.39 -2.41 16.50
N ASP A 195 24.39 -1.85 17.18
CA ASP A 195 24.59 -1.26 18.50
C ASP A 195 25.03 -2.35 19.50
N LEU A 196 24.45 -3.56 19.43
CA LEU A 196 24.88 -4.71 20.23
C LEU A 196 26.32 -5.16 19.92
N GLU A 197 26.76 -5.08 18.67
CA GLU A 197 28.14 -5.41 18.26
C GLU A 197 29.19 -4.45 18.85
N THR A 198 28.82 -3.19 19.09
CA THR A 198 29.73 -2.18 19.64
C THR A 198 29.91 -2.25 21.15
N LEU A 199 29.08 -3.02 21.87
CA LEU A 199 29.16 -3.13 23.33
C LEU A 199 30.43 -3.90 23.75
N PRO A 200 31.17 -3.43 24.77
CA PRO A 200 32.37 -4.10 25.28
C PRO A 200 32.00 -5.42 25.98
N PHE A 201 31.93 -6.50 25.20
CA PHE A 201 31.76 -7.86 25.69
C PHE A 201 33.03 -8.30 26.43
N GLN A 202 33.12 -8.07 27.74
CA GLN A 202 34.28 -8.46 28.54
C GLN A 202 34.44 -9.99 28.70
N THR A 203 33.45 -10.80 28.30
CA THR A 203 33.45 -12.25 28.61
C THR A 203 33.33 -13.21 27.43
N ALA A 204 33.18 -12.75 26.18
CA ALA A 204 33.09 -13.72 25.07
C ALA A 204 33.51 -13.14 23.72
N SER A 205 34.80 -13.29 23.38
CA SER A 205 35.27 -13.21 21.99
C SER A 205 34.39 -14.05 21.06
N GLN A 206 33.99 -15.24 21.51
CA GLN A 206 33.07 -16.14 20.79
C GLN A 206 31.69 -15.52 20.49
N LEU A 207 31.15 -14.71 21.40
CA LEU A 207 29.80 -14.12 21.25
C LEU A 207 29.88 -12.88 20.36
N ARG A 208 30.96 -12.09 20.47
CA ARG A 208 31.26 -11.03 19.50
C ARG A 208 31.41 -11.59 18.09
N ASP A 209 32.19 -12.65 17.92
CA ASP A 209 32.41 -13.27 16.61
C ASP A 209 31.11 -13.85 16.03
N THR A 210 30.28 -14.46 16.88
CA THR A 210 28.95 -14.96 16.50
C THR A 210 28.03 -13.82 16.09
N VAL A 211 27.95 -12.73 16.87
CA VAL A 211 27.14 -11.55 16.54
C VAL A 211 27.64 -10.86 15.27
N SER A 212 28.95 -10.70 15.08
CA SER A 212 29.53 -10.10 13.87
C SER A 212 29.27 -10.96 12.63
N MET A 213 29.45 -12.29 12.71
CA MET A 213 29.13 -13.21 11.62
C MET A 213 27.64 -13.13 11.25
N ARG A 214 26.76 -13.16 12.25
CA ARG A 214 25.31 -13.08 12.07
C ARG A 214 24.86 -11.70 11.58
N ASN A 215 25.53 -10.62 11.99
CA ASN A 215 25.30 -9.28 11.45
C ASN A 215 25.61 -9.25 9.95
N GLY A 216 26.69 -9.90 9.51
CA GLY A 216 27.00 -10.09 8.09
C GLY A 216 25.89 -10.82 7.32
N GLU A 217 25.43 -11.97 7.84
CA GLU A 217 24.35 -12.76 7.23
C GLU A 217 23.01 -12.02 7.20
N PHE A 218 22.64 -11.39 8.32
CA PHE A 218 21.44 -10.59 8.44
C PHE A 218 21.48 -9.39 7.49
N ASN A 219 22.59 -8.66 7.44
CA ASN A 219 22.74 -7.52 6.55
C ASN A 219 22.67 -7.93 5.08
N LYS A 220 23.28 -9.05 4.70
CA LYS A 220 23.17 -9.58 3.34
C LYS A 220 21.71 -9.90 2.98
N THR A 221 21.01 -10.58 3.88
CA THR A 221 19.60 -10.99 3.67
C THR A 221 18.66 -9.79 3.66
N SER A 222 18.82 -8.88 4.62
CA SER A 222 18.06 -7.64 4.74
C SER A 222 18.27 -6.73 3.52
N THR A 223 19.51 -6.55 3.07
CA THR A 223 19.81 -5.74 1.87
C THR A 223 19.16 -6.33 0.62
N ALA A 224 19.22 -7.65 0.44
CA ALA A 224 18.55 -8.32 -0.67
C ALA A 224 17.02 -8.12 -0.62
N MET A 225 16.42 -8.23 0.57
CA MET A 225 14.99 -8.02 0.77
C MET A 225 14.58 -6.57 0.52
N THR A 226 15.31 -5.60 1.08
CA THR A 226 15.06 -4.17 0.85
C THR A 226 15.22 -3.80 -0.63
N SER A 227 16.21 -4.36 -1.33
CA SER A 227 16.38 -4.14 -2.77
C SER A 227 15.18 -4.63 -3.58
N ARG A 228 14.70 -5.86 -3.33
CA ARG A 228 13.50 -6.42 -3.98
C ARG A 228 12.25 -5.61 -3.65
N ASN A 229 12.06 -5.28 -2.38
CA ASN A 229 10.95 -4.47 -1.89
C ASN A 229 10.94 -3.07 -2.52
N THR A 230 12.11 -2.42 -2.64
CA THR A 230 12.24 -1.13 -3.31
C THR A 230 11.90 -1.23 -4.79
N SER A 231 12.36 -2.28 -5.48
CA SER A 231 11.97 -2.53 -6.88
C SER A 231 10.45 -2.71 -7.03
N ALA A 232 9.82 -3.48 -6.13
CA ALA A 232 8.38 -3.65 -6.09
C ALA A 232 7.64 -2.32 -5.84
N ILE A 233 8.11 -1.48 -4.91
CA ILE A 233 7.54 -0.14 -4.66
C ILE A 233 7.64 0.74 -5.90
N VAL A 234 8.79 0.73 -6.60
CA VAL A 234 8.97 1.52 -7.83
C VAL A 234 7.97 1.06 -8.90
N HIS A 235 7.83 -0.25 -9.09
CA HIS A 235 6.87 -0.82 -10.04
C HIS A 235 5.42 -0.42 -9.69
N LEU A 236 5.02 -0.56 -8.42
CA LEU A 236 3.68 -0.16 -7.96
C LEU A 236 3.44 1.35 -8.04
N SER A 237 4.47 2.16 -7.81
CA SER A 237 4.36 3.63 -7.88
C SER A 237 4.20 4.12 -9.32
N ASP A 238 4.92 3.53 -10.27
CA ASP A 238 4.73 3.84 -11.69
C ASP A 238 3.30 3.52 -12.14
N LYS A 239 2.81 2.34 -11.75
CA LYS A 239 1.43 1.92 -12.04
C LYS A 239 0.39 2.82 -11.37
N SER A 240 0.57 3.18 -10.11
CA SER A 240 -0.29 4.14 -9.40
C SER A 240 -0.28 5.53 -10.05
N SER A 241 0.87 5.99 -10.55
CA SER A 241 0.98 7.27 -11.29
C SER A 241 0.22 7.23 -12.62
N ARG A 242 0.34 6.12 -13.36
CA ARG A 242 -0.41 5.88 -14.60
C ARG A 242 -1.92 5.88 -14.33
N GLU A 243 -2.38 5.22 -13.28
CA GLU A 243 -3.78 5.24 -12.85
C GLU A 243 -4.27 6.64 -12.50
N ALA A 244 -3.50 7.40 -11.71
CA ALA A 244 -3.86 8.77 -11.35
C ALA A 244 -4.05 9.66 -12.58
N ARG A 245 -3.24 9.44 -13.63
CA ARG A 245 -3.39 10.13 -14.91
C ARG A 245 -4.68 9.73 -15.63
N VAL A 246 -4.99 8.43 -15.69
CA VAL A 246 -6.23 7.93 -16.32
C VAL A 246 -7.47 8.46 -15.60
N VAL A 247 -7.49 8.46 -14.27
CA VAL A 247 -8.58 9.02 -13.46
C VAL A 247 -8.78 10.49 -13.75
N LYS A 248 -7.70 11.27 -13.87
CA LYS A 248 -7.77 12.69 -14.24
C LYS A 248 -8.38 12.86 -15.63
N THR A 249 -7.89 12.12 -16.63
CA THR A 249 -8.43 12.19 -18.00
C THR A 249 -9.91 11.82 -18.06
N LEU A 250 -10.32 10.77 -17.33
CA LEU A 250 -11.72 10.35 -17.27
C LEU A 250 -12.61 11.35 -16.53
N THR A 251 -12.12 11.96 -15.45
CA THR A 251 -12.84 13.00 -14.69
C THR A 251 -13.08 14.24 -15.56
N VAL A 252 -12.07 14.63 -16.35
CA VAL A 252 -12.21 15.72 -17.32
C VAL A 252 -13.27 15.36 -18.38
N LEU A 253 -13.27 14.13 -18.88
CA LEU A 253 -14.31 13.66 -19.80
C LEU A 253 -15.71 13.74 -19.17
N ALA A 254 -15.87 13.20 -17.97
CA ALA A 254 -17.15 13.22 -17.24
C ALA A 254 -17.63 14.66 -16.96
N MET A 255 -16.74 15.59 -16.64
CA MET A 255 -17.09 17.00 -16.43
C MET A 255 -17.59 17.72 -17.69
N VAL A 256 -17.29 17.19 -18.87
CA VAL A 256 -17.83 17.68 -20.17
C VAL A 256 -19.14 16.97 -20.51
N PHE A 257 -19.17 15.64 -20.39
CA PHE A 257 -20.30 14.82 -20.83
C PHE A 257 -21.50 14.89 -19.88
N VAL A 258 -21.30 15.03 -18.57
CA VAL A 258 -22.41 15.06 -17.60
C VAL A 258 -23.31 16.30 -17.77
N PRO A 259 -22.76 17.52 -17.88
CA PRO A 259 -23.55 18.71 -18.23
C PRO A 259 -24.28 18.60 -19.57
N ALA A 260 -23.60 18.07 -20.58
CA ALA A 260 -24.13 17.90 -21.93
C ALA A 260 -25.32 16.93 -21.95
N ALA A 261 -25.19 15.77 -21.29
CA ALA A 261 -26.26 14.79 -21.16
C ALA A 261 -27.46 15.36 -20.41
N PHE A 262 -27.24 16.07 -19.29
CA PHE A 262 -28.31 16.74 -18.55
C PHE A 262 -29.08 17.73 -19.43
N THR A 263 -28.40 18.51 -20.26
CA THR A 263 -29.07 19.45 -21.18
C THR A 263 -29.84 18.75 -22.29
N ALA A 264 -29.37 17.60 -22.78
CA ALA A 264 -30.09 16.80 -23.75
C ALA A 264 -31.39 16.22 -23.15
N ASP A 265 -31.29 15.62 -21.95
CA ASP A 265 -32.45 15.08 -21.22
C ASP A 265 -33.46 16.18 -20.88
N PHE A 266 -32.98 17.35 -20.44
CA PHE A 266 -33.82 18.49 -20.11
C PHE A 266 -34.64 18.99 -21.31
N ILE A 267 -34.07 18.97 -22.51
CA ILE A 267 -34.77 19.30 -23.76
C ILE A 267 -35.75 18.19 -24.13
N GLN A 268 -35.35 16.92 -23.99
CA GLN A 268 -36.18 15.76 -24.29
C GLN A 268 -37.42 15.64 -23.38
N MET A 269 -37.36 16.15 -22.14
CA MET A 269 -38.50 16.23 -21.22
C MET A 269 -39.59 17.24 -21.66
N GLY A 270 -39.39 17.99 -22.74
CA GLY A 270 -40.44 18.81 -23.37
C GLY A 270 -40.73 20.14 -22.68
N PHE A 271 -39.86 20.61 -21.79
CA PHE A 271 -40.00 21.91 -21.11
C PHE A 271 -39.82 23.12 -22.05
N VAL A 272 -39.33 22.91 -23.27
CA VAL A 272 -39.12 23.94 -24.29
C VAL A 272 -40.00 23.63 -25.49
N THR A 273 -41.05 24.43 -25.71
CA THR A 273 -41.96 24.28 -26.86
C THR A 273 -41.53 25.23 -27.97
N ILE A 274 -41.17 24.69 -29.14
CA ILE A 274 -40.63 25.48 -30.26
C ILE A 274 -41.75 25.74 -31.27
N THR A 275 -42.09 27.01 -31.43
CA THR A 275 -43.03 27.45 -32.47
C THR A 275 -42.30 27.54 -33.81
N GLN A 276 -42.66 26.64 -34.73
CA GLN A 276 -42.13 26.58 -36.08
C GLN A 276 -42.78 27.68 -36.95
N GLU A 277 -42.07 28.78 -37.20
CA GLU A 277 -42.49 29.77 -38.20
C GLU A 277 -41.85 29.49 -39.56
N SER A 278 -42.69 29.35 -40.60
CA SER A 278 -42.30 29.31 -42.01
C SER A 278 -42.11 30.74 -42.55
N PRO A 279 -41.18 31.02 -43.50
CA PRO A 279 -40.65 30.09 -44.50
C PRO A 279 -39.12 29.86 -44.48
N MET A 280 -38.78 28.68 -44.98
CA MET A 280 -37.49 28.11 -45.41
C MET A 280 -36.26 29.03 -45.37
N LYS A 281 -35.51 28.95 -44.27
CA LYS A 281 -34.07 29.25 -44.22
C LYS A 281 -33.34 28.01 -43.74
N TRP A 282 -32.25 27.66 -44.42
CA TRP A 282 -31.27 26.70 -43.92
C TRP A 282 -30.70 27.26 -42.61
N SER A 283 -31.29 26.86 -41.50
CA SER A 283 -30.80 27.12 -40.16
C SER A 283 -30.69 25.77 -39.50
N ALA A 284 -29.55 25.53 -38.85
CA ALA A 284 -29.39 24.43 -37.91
C ALA A 284 -30.66 24.32 -37.05
N ASP A 285 -31.17 23.10 -36.89
CA ASP A 285 -32.41 22.78 -36.18
C ASP A 285 -32.48 23.63 -34.89
N PRO A 286 -33.58 24.35 -34.62
CA PRO A 286 -33.69 25.22 -33.44
C PRO A 286 -33.29 24.50 -32.14
N ASP A 287 -33.55 23.19 -32.08
CA ASP A 287 -33.14 22.27 -31.01
C ASP A 287 -31.62 22.27 -30.76
N LEU A 288 -30.80 22.23 -31.82
CA LEU A 288 -29.35 22.19 -31.70
C LEU A 288 -28.78 23.52 -31.19
N LYS A 289 -29.40 24.64 -31.56
CA LYS A 289 -28.98 25.97 -31.09
C LYS A 289 -29.30 26.17 -29.61
N ILE A 290 -30.47 25.73 -29.16
CA ILE A 290 -30.89 25.82 -27.75
C ILE A 290 -30.03 24.91 -26.87
N TYR A 291 -29.76 23.68 -27.34
CA TYR A 291 -28.84 22.75 -26.70
C TYR A 291 -27.45 23.39 -26.52
N ALA A 292 -26.87 23.95 -27.57
CA ALA A 292 -25.54 24.57 -27.51
C ALA A 292 -25.50 25.76 -26.53
N ILE A 293 -26.55 26.59 -26.50
CA ILE A 293 -26.64 27.76 -25.60
C ILE A 293 -26.70 27.35 -24.13
N LEU A 294 -27.31 26.21 -23.79
CA LEU A 294 -27.39 25.72 -22.41
C LEU A 294 -26.18 24.88 -22.00
N ALA A 295 -25.68 24.02 -22.90
CA ALA A 295 -24.60 23.08 -22.60
C ALA A 295 -23.24 23.77 -22.45
N ILE A 296 -22.89 24.68 -23.37
CA ILE A 296 -21.59 25.35 -23.40
C ILE A 296 -21.30 26.12 -22.10
N PRO A 297 -22.18 26.98 -21.57
CA PRO A 297 -21.88 27.68 -20.31
C PRO A 297 -21.78 26.72 -19.13
N LEU A 298 -22.59 25.66 -19.09
CA LEU A 298 -22.53 24.68 -18.01
C LEU A 298 -21.20 23.91 -18.01
N ILE A 299 -20.73 23.48 -19.20
CA ILE A 299 -19.39 22.87 -19.39
C ILE A 299 -18.28 23.87 -19.04
N THR A 300 -18.45 25.14 -19.40
CA THR A 300 -17.46 26.18 -19.11
C THR A 300 -17.33 26.38 -17.60
N ILE A 301 -18.45 26.42 -16.87
CA ILE A 301 -18.48 26.54 -15.41
C ILE A 301 -17.84 25.32 -14.75
N THR A 302 -18.18 24.09 -15.17
CA THR A 302 -17.58 22.88 -14.59
C THR A 302 -16.07 22.81 -14.83
N MET A 303 -15.60 23.21 -16.02
CA MET A 303 -14.18 23.32 -16.34
C MET A 303 -13.46 24.41 -15.53
N LEU A 304 -14.11 25.55 -15.29
CA LEU A 304 -13.55 26.64 -14.48
C LEU A 304 -13.38 26.20 -13.01
N ILE A 305 -14.37 25.49 -12.47
CA ILE A 305 -14.30 24.88 -11.13
C ILE A 305 -13.15 23.88 -11.06
N TYR A 306 -13.01 23.02 -12.07
CA TYR A 306 -11.89 22.07 -12.15
C TYR A 306 -10.53 22.77 -12.17
N MET A 307 -10.35 23.79 -13.03
CA MET A 307 -9.11 24.56 -13.09
C MET A 307 -8.79 25.24 -11.76
N LEU A 308 -9.78 25.81 -11.08
CA LEU A 308 -9.60 26.43 -9.77
C LEU A 308 -9.15 25.40 -8.72
N VAL A 309 -9.77 24.21 -8.70
CA VAL A 309 -9.37 23.12 -7.79
C VAL A 309 -7.96 22.64 -8.08
N GLU A 310 -7.61 22.41 -9.36
CA GLU A 310 -6.24 22.03 -9.73
C GLU A 310 -5.23 23.11 -9.39
N PHE A 311 -5.57 24.38 -9.59
CA PHE A 311 -4.70 25.50 -9.27
C PHE A 311 -4.42 25.57 -7.77
N VAL A 312 -5.46 25.46 -6.93
CA VAL A 312 -5.33 25.42 -5.47
C VAL A 312 -4.49 24.21 -5.02
N GLN A 313 -4.69 23.04 -5.62
CA GLN A 313 -3.88 21.86 -5.32
C GLN A 313 -2.39 22.07 -5.69
N ARG A 314 -2.09 22.61 -6.87
CA ARG A 314 -0.72 22.90 -7.31
C ARG A 314 -0.03 23.95 -6.44
N VAL A 315 -0.77 24.93 -5.93
CA VAL A 315 -0.24 25.94 -5.01
C VAL A 315 0.10 25.29 -3.65
N ARG A 316 -0.79 24.47 -3.09
CA ARG A 316 -0.51 23.71 -1.86
C ARG A 316 0.68 22.78 -1.99
N GLU A 317 0.82 22.08 -3.12
CA GLU A 317 1.97 21.20 -3.37
C GLU A 317 3.29 21.98 -3.45
N LYS A 318 3.28 23.22 -3.96
CA LYS A 318 4.45 24.11 -3.97
C LYS A 318 4.81 24.61 -2.58
N GLU A 319 3.81 24.94 -1.77
CA GLU A 319 4.02 25.37 -0.37
C GLU A 319 4.54 24.22 0.51
N GLU A 320 4.03 23.00 0.35
CA GLU A 320 4.53 21.82 1.07
C GLU A 320 6.00 21.50 0.70
N LYS A 321 6.37 21.64 -0.58
CA LYS A 321 7.75 21.47 -1.02
C LYS A 321 8.67 22.59 -0.52
N ALA A 322 8.19 23.82 -0.49
CA ALA A 322 8.94 24.95 0.06
C ALA A 322 9.17 24.78 1.57
N ASN A 323 8.14 24.43 2.35
CA ASN A 323 8.27 24.19 3.79
C ASN A 323 9.10 22.94 4.12
N GLY A 324 9.01 21.87 3.34
CA GLY A 324 9.84 20.68 3.53
C GLY A 324 11.33 20.92 3.29
N GLN A 325 11.69 21.95 2.51
CA GLN A 325 13.07 22.31 2.20
C GLN A 325 13.69 23.30 3.21
N PHE A 326 12.87 23.92 4.07
CA PHE A 326 13.32 24.77 5.19
C PHE A 326 13.49 24.02 6.52
N VAL A 327 13.13 22.72 6.57
CA VAL A 327 13.20 21.87 7.79
C VAL A 327 14.28 20.78 7.68
N VAL A 328 15.18 20.87 6.68
CA VAL A 328 16.37 19.99 6.56
C VAL A 328 17.63 20.73 6.98
#